data_AF-A0A7R7DRU0-F1
#
_entry.id   AF-A0A7R7DRU0-F1
#
_cell.length_a   1.000
_cell.length_b   1.000
_cell.length_c   1.000
_cell.angle_alpha   90.00
_cell.angle_beta   90.00
_cell.angle_gamma   90.00
#
_symmetry.space_group_name_H-M   'P 1'
#
loop_
_entity.id
_entity.type
_entity.pdbx_description
1 polymer ?
#
loop_
_entity_poly.entity_id
_entity_poly.type
_entity_poly.pdbx_seq_one_letter_code
_entity_poly.pdbx_strand_id
1 'polypeptide(L)'
;MVALNAKTVRELPDEVAVPGYDRSRVTVGIVHLGVGGFHRAHQAMYLDRLMAGGEALDWGICGVGVLPADRAMADALAAQDHLYTLVVKHPDGRYEPRVIGSIVDYLFAPDDPEAVVERMAAPSTRIVSLTVTEGGYNLHHVTGEFAADNPDVQHDLMPGRHRGPASG
;
A
#
# COMPACT_ATOMS: atom_id res chain seq x y z
N MET A 1 0.02 -0.01 27.09
CA MET A 1 0.63 -0.26 25.76
C MET A 1 0.49 1.04 24.97
N VAL A 2 1.59 1.60 24.48
CA VAL A 2 1.56 2.85 23.69
C VAL A 2 0.94 2.52 22.33
N ALA A 3 -0.12 3.23 21.93
CA ALA A 3 -0.69 3.08 20.60
C ALA A 3 0.32 3.57 19.55
N LEU A 4 0.47 2.89 18.41
CA LEU A 4 1.35 3.34 17.35
C LEU A 4 0.62 4.38 16.48
N ASN A 5 1.10 5.62 16.46
CA ASN A 5 0.66 6.67 15.55
C ASN A 5 1.74 7.77 15.46
N ALA A 6 1.56 8.77 14.61
CA ALA A 6 2.56 9.82 14.37
C ALA A 6 2.87 10.66 15.61
N LYS A 7 1.95 10.76 16.58
CA LYS A 7 2.15 11.52 17.82
C LYS A 7 3.01 10.76 18.82
N THR A 8 2.79 9.45 18.93
CA THR A 8 3.38 8.59 19.96
C THR A 8 4.56 7.75 19.48
N VAL A 9 4.87 7.74 18.17
CA VAL A 9 5.96 6.92 17.60
C VAL A 9 7.31 7.15 18.27
N ARG A 10 7.58 8.38 18.76
CA ARG A 10 8.82 8.73 19.47
C ARG A 10 8.82 8.36 20.96
N GLU A 11 7.72 7.82 21.47
CA GLU A 11 7.55 7.36 22.85
C GLU A 11 7.73 5.83 22.99
N LEU A 12 8.02 5.15 21.86
CA LEU A 12 8.27 3.71 21.86
C LEU A 12 9.58 3.37 22.57
N PRO A 13 9.73 2.14 23.11
CA PRO A 13 10.98 1.68 23.70
C PRO A 13 12.18 1.82 22.74
N ASP A 14 13.36 2.12 23.26
CA ASP A 14 14.59 2.35 22.49
C ASP A 14 14.99 1.18 21.56
N GLU A 15 14.53 -0.04 21.88
CA GLU A 15 14.73 -1.24 21.06
C GLU A 15 13.94 -1.23 19.74
N VAL A 16 12.92 -0.38 19.60
CA VAL A 16 12.13 -0.24 18.38
C VAL A 16 12.69 0.89 17.53
N ALA A 17 13.32 0.55 16.41
CA ALA A 17 13.78 1.56 15.46
C ALA A 17 12.58 2.31 14.86
N VAL A 18 12.67 3.63 14.72
CA VAL A 18 11.61 4.48 14.13
C VAL A 18 12.11 5.22 12.89
N PRO A 19 11.21 5.70 12.01
CA PRO A 19 11.60 6.50 10.85
C PRO A 19 12.45 7.72 11.23
N GLY A 20 13.66 7.80 10.67
CA GLY A 20 14.59 8.92 10.90
C GLY A 20 14.33 10.15 10.02
N TYR A 21 13.30 10.11 9.19
CA TYR A 21 12.93 11.15 8.23
C TYR A 21 11.59 11.79 8.59
N ASP A 22 11.38 13.01 8.11
CA ASP A 22 10.12 13.73 8.28
C ASP A 22 9.06 13.20 7.31
N ARG A 23 8.13 12.39 7.83
CA ARG A 23 7.04 11.80 7.05
C ARG A 23 6.12 12.84 6.41
N SER A 24 6.02 14.05 6.96
CA SER A 24 5.18 15.10 6.36
C SER A 24 5.72 15.58 5.00
N ARG A 25 6.99 15.29 4.69
CA ARG A 25 7.63 15.60 3.41
C ARG A 25 7.52 14.47 2.38
N VAL A 26 6.94 13.33 2.76
CA VAL A 26 6.82 12.18 1.86
C VAL A 26 5.60 12.36 0.97
N THR A 27 5.80 12.36 -0.35
CA THR A 27 4.71 12.47 -1.33
C THR A 27 4.52 11.16 -2.08
N VAL A 28 3.28 10.87 -2.50
CA VAL A 28 2.96 9.63 -3.20
C VAL A 28 3.59 9.60 -4.59
N GLY A 29 4.47 8.62 -4.81
CA GLY A 29 5.03 8.27 -6.11
C GLY A 29 4.66 6.87 -6.61
N ILE A 30 4.12 6.04 -5.72
CA ILE A 30 3.74 4.65 -6.00
C ILE A 30 2.31 4.39 -5.53
N VAL A 31 1.52 3.77 -6.41
CA VAL A 31 0.28 3.09 -6.02
C VAL A 31 0.57 1.59 -5.92
N HIS A 32 0.14 0.95 -4.84
CA HIS A 32 0.32 -0.49 -4.63
C HIS A 32 -1.01 -1.23 -4.48
N LEU A 33 -1.32 -2.13 -5.42
CA LEU A 33 -2.51 -2.98 -5.40
C LEU A 33 -2.23 -4.26 -4.62
N GLY A 34 -3.01 -4.49 -3.56
CA GLY A 34 -2.89 -5.66 -2.66
C GLY A 34 -1.87 -5.41 -1.55
N VAL A 35 -2.29 -4.76 -0.46
CA VAL A 35 -1.39 -4.40 0.65
C VAL A 35 -1.24 -5.58 1.64
N GLY A 36 -0.54 -6.61 1.20
CA GLY A 36 -0.29 -7.82 1.96
C GLY A 36 0.90 -7.75 2.93
N GLY A 37 1.14 -8.87 3.63
CA GLY A 37 2.32 -9.04 4.48
C GLY A 37 3.64 -8.97 3.70
N PHE A 38 3.70 -9.59 2.53
CA PHE A 38 4.89 -9.54 1.67
C PHE A 38 5.21 -8.11 1.25
N HIS A 39 4.19 -7.33 0.84
CA HIS A 39 4.41 -5.95 0.44
C HIS A 39 5.04 -5.10 1.55
N ARG A 40 4.44 -5.18 2.73
CA ARG A 40 4.88 -4.46 3.93
C ARG A 40 6.25 -4.94 4.44
N ALA A 41 6.60 -6.21 4.24
CA ALA A 41 7.90 -6.73 4.63
C ALA A 41 9.01 -6.47 3.58
N HIS A 42 8.64 -6.13 2.34
CA HIS A 42 9.57 -6.06 1.21
C HIS A 42 9.64 -4.67 0.57
N GLN A 43 8.73 -4.30 -0.36
CA GLN A 43 8.89 -3.06 -1.13
C GLN A 43 8.77 -1.82 -0.26
N ALA A 44 7.80 -1.80 0.67
CA ALA A 44 7.64 -0.68 1.60
C ALA A 44 8.87 -0.53 2.51
N MET A 45 9.42 -1.63 3.02
CA MET A 45 10.63 -1.61 3.84
C MET A 45 11.85 -1.04 3.10
N TYR A 46 12.03 -1.37 1.82
CA TYR A 46 13.15 -0.80 1.04
C TYR A 46 13.01 0.71 0.83
N LEU A 47 11.80 1.21 0.55
CA LEU A 47 11.56 2.65 0.44
C LEU A 47 11.79 3.37 1.77
N ASP A 48 11.33 2.80 2.88
CA ASP A 48 11.59 3.35 4.21
C ASP A 48 13.08 3.51 4.51
N ARG A 49 13.89 2.52 4.10
CA ARG A 49 15.36 2.58 4.23
C ARG A 49 15.98 3.67 3.36
N LEU A 50 15.52 3.85 2.13
CA LEU A 50 15.99 4.94 1.25
C LEU A 50 15.64 6.31 1.85
N MET A 51 14.42 6.47 2.36
CA MET A 51 13.96 7.68 3.03
C MET A 51 14.78 7.99 4.29
N ALA A 52 15.14 6.97 5.08
CA ALA A 52 16.04 7.12 6.21
C ALA A 52 17.46 7.55 5.80
N GLY A 53 17.89 7.24 4.58
CA GLY A 53 19.11 7.76 3.96
C GLY A 53 19.01 9.18 3.41
N GLY A 54 17.83 9.82 3.50
CA GLY A 54 17.58 11.16 2.95
C GLY A 54 17.19 11.18 1.46
N GLU A 55 16.90 10.01 0.89
CA GLU A 55 16.55 9.84 -0.53
C GLU A 55 15.07 9.50 -0.71
N ALA A 56 14.57 9.59 -1.94
CA ALA A 56 13.28 9.03 -2.35
C ALA A 56 12.03 9.46 -1.53
N LEU A 57 12.06 10.64 -0.91
CA LEU A 57 10.88 11.19 -0.20
C LEU A 57 9.69 11.42 -1.15
N ASP A 58 9.93 11.52 -2.45
CA ASP A 58 8.91 11.62 -3.48
C ASP A 58 8.28 10.27 -3.89
N TRP A 59 8.73 9.15 -3.31
CA TRP A 59 8.31 7.78 -3.63
C TRP A 59 7.43 7.13 -2.54
N GLY A 60 6.70 7.92 -1.77
CA GLY A 60 5.71 7.42 -0.83
C GLY A 60 4.69 6.49 -1.50
N ILE A 61 4.16 5.55 -0.72
CA ILE A 61 3.18 4.56 -1.19
C ILE A 61 1.78 4.97 -0.76
N CYS A 62 0.87 4.97 -1.74
CA CYS A 62 -0.56 4.82 -1.51
C CYS A 62 -0.95 3.36 -1.69
N GLY A 63 -1.38 2.70 -0.62
CA GLY A 63 -1.95 1.36 -0.69
C GLY A 63 -3.32 1.38 -1.35
N VAL A 64 -3.69 0.31 -2.04
CA VAL A 64 -5.04 0.11 -2.59
C VAL A 64 -5.53 -1.30 -2.29
N GLY A 65 -6.68 -1.37 -1.61
CA GLY A 65 -7.45 -2.59 -1.41
C GLY A 65 -8.63 -2.63 -2.37
N VAL A 66 -8.89 -3.79 -2.97
CA VAL A 66 -9.94 -3.98 -3.97
C VAL A 66 -10.96 -5.05 -3.58
N LEU A 67 -10.59 -5.94 -2.64
CA LEU A 67 -11.46 -7.00 -2.14
C LEU A 67 -12.05 -6.62 -0.78
N PRO A 68 -13.25 -7.11 -0.41
CA PRO A 68 -13.84 -6.86 0.90
C PRO A 68 -12.91 -7.18 2.09
N ALA A 69 -12.07 -8.22 1.96
CA ALA A 69 -11.11 -8.62 2.98
C ALA A 69 -10.02 -7.56 3.25
N ASP A 70 -9.78 -6.65 2.31
CA ASP A 70 -8.76 -5.61 2.43
C ASP A 70 -9.18 -4.48 3.40
N ARG A 71 -10.48 -4.37 3.73
CA ARG A 71 -11.00 -3.37 4.68
C ARG A 71 -10.25 -3.38 6.01
N ALA A 72 -10.03 -4.57 6.57
CA ALA A 72 -9.37 -4.68 7.87
C ALA A 72 -7.95 -4.09 7.85
N MET A 73 -7.25 -4.18 6.70
CA MET A 73 -5.94 -3.57 6.54
C MET A 73 -6.04 -2.05 6.37
N ALA A 74 -7.02 -1.57 5.59
CA ALA A 74 -7.31 -0.15 5.42
C ALA A 74 -7.50 0.54 6.78
N ASP A 75 -8.39 -0.03 7.61
CA ASP A 75 -8.73 0.52 8.93
C ASP A 75 -7.54 0.47 9.89
N ALA A 76 -6.80 -0.65 9.89
CA ALA A 76 -5.63 -0.80 10.75
C ALA A 76 -4.51 0.19 10.41
N LEU A 77 -4.26 0.46 9.13
CA LEU A 77 -3.27 1.45 8.70
C LEU A 77 -3.76 2.87 9.00
N ALA A 78 -5.01 3.19 8.70
CA ALA A 78 -5.59 4.51 8.96
C ALA A 78 -5.53 4.87 10.46
N ALA A 79 -5.84 3.93 11.35
CA ALA A 79 -5.80 4.14 12.81
C ALA A 79 -4.39 4.43 13.36
N GLN A 80 -3.34 4.16 12.58
CA GLN A 80 -1.94 4.30 12.98
C GLN A 80 -1.20 5.36 12.13
N ASP A 81 -1.92 6.28 11.47
CA ASP A 81 -1.35 7.25 10.53
C ASP A 81 -0.47 6.58 9.45
N HIS A 82 -0.92 5.41 8.97
CA HIS A 82 -0.26 4.54 8.00
C HIS A 82 1.12 3.99 8.44
N LEU A 83 1.43 4.05 9.75
CA LEU A 83 2.58 3.36 10.33
C LEU A 83 2.25 1.89 10.58
N TYR A 84 3.27 1.04 10.55
CA TYR A 84 3.19 -0.32 11.06
C TYR A 84 4.57 -0.79 11.54
N THR A 85 4.59 -1.84 12.37
CA THR A 85 5.84 -2.45 12.85
C THR A 85 6.20 -3.65 11.99
N LEU A 86 7.41 -3.65 11.44
CA LEU A 86 8.07 -4.82 10.85
C LEU A 86 8.99 -5.43 11.91
N VAL A 87 8.88 -6.74 12.13
CA VAL A 87 9.77 -7.45 13.05
C VAL A 87 10.58 -8.48 12.27
N VAL A 88 11.89 -8.30 12.23
CA VAL A 88 12.81 -9.32 11.70
C VAL A 88 13.12 -10.31 12.82
N LYS A 89 12.93 -11.60 12.55
CA LYS A 89 13.33 -12.70 13.43
C LYS A 89 14.62 -13.32 12.89
N HIS A 90 15.69 -13.21 13.66
CA HIS A 90 17.00 -13.76 13.32
C HIS A 90 17.10 -15.26 13.68
N PRO A 91 18.00 -16.03 13.03
CA PRO A 91 18.20 -17.45 13.35
C PRO A 91 18.63 -17.72 14.79
N ASP A 92 19.27 -16.75 15.44
CA ASP A 92 19.69 -16.79 16.86
C ASP A 92 18.52 -16.58 17.84
N GLY A 93 17.30 -16.35 17.34
CA GLY A 93 16.10 -16.10 18.13
C GLY A 93 15.86 -14.64 18.50
N ARG A 94 16.76 -13.72 18.14
CA ARG A 94 16.59 -12.28 18.39
C ARG A 94 15.52 -11.69 17.48
N TYR A 95 14.74 -10.78 18.05
CA TYR A 95 13.80 -9.94 17.31
C TYR A 95 14.38 -8.54 17.11
N GLU A 96 14.17 -7.99 15.92
CA GLU A 96 14.57 -6.63 15.56
C GLU A 96 13.33 -5.89 15.03
N PRO A 97 12.59 -5.21 15.92
CA PRO A 97 11.41 -4.44 15.54
C PRO A 97 11.79 -3.07 14.96
N ARG A 98 11.07 -2.66 13.92
CA ARG A 98 11.18 -1.34 13.29
C ARG A 98 9.80 -0.84 12.88
N VAL A 99 9.49 0.41 13.17
CA VAL A 99 8.36 1.12 12.59
C VAL A 99 8.69 1.54 11.17
N ILE A 100 7.82 1.20 10.22
CA ILE A 100 7.91 1.59 8.81
C ILE A 100 6.93 2.73 8.54
N GLY A 101 7.39 3.75 7.82
CA GLY A 101 6.62 4.97 7.52
C GLY A 101 6.44 5.31 6.05
N SER A 102 6.88 4.44 5.13
CA SER A 102 6.85 4.68 3.68
C SER A 102 5.47 4.58 3.03
N ILE A 103 4.50 3.95 3.72
CA ILE A 103 3.09 4.02 3.36
C ILE A 103 2.52 5.27 4.02
N VAL A 104 1.94 6.15 3.20
CA VAL A 104 1.43 7.46 3.64
C VAL A 104 -0.05 7.66 3.37
N ASP A 105 -0.66 6.74 2.63
CA ASP A 105 -2.09 6.76 2.33
C ASP A 105 -2.60 5.34 2.00
N TYR A 106 -3.92 5.15 2.05
CA TYR A 106 -4.59 3.93 1.67
C TYR A 106 -5.99 4.24 1.09
N LEU A 107 -6.28 3.75 -0.10
CA LEU A 107 -7.61 3.83 -0.71
C LEU A 107 -8.26 2.44 -0.75
N PHE A 108 -9.52 2.36 -0.34
CA PHE A 108 -10.32 1.16 -0.48
C PHE A 108 -11.26 1.33 -1.66
N ALA A 109 -10.94 0.68 -2.78
CA ALA A 109 -11.61 0.90 -4.06
C ALA A 109 -13.14 0.71 -4.02
N PRO A 110 -13.71 -0.23 -3.23
CA PRO A 110 -15.15 -0.34 -3.13
C PRO A 110 -15.87 0.87 -2.51
N ASP A 111 -15.18 1.74 -1.75
CA ASP A 111 -15.77 2.99 -1.24
C ASP A 111 -15.79 4.08 -2.31
N ASP A 112 -14.68 4.22 -3.04
CA ASP A 112 -14.47 5.27 -4.03
C ASP A 112 -13.50 4.79 -5.12
N PRO A 113 -14.01 4.17 -6.20
CA PRO A 113 -13.17 3.71 -7.29
C PRO A 113 -12.63 4.87 -8.13
N GLU A 114 -13.29 6.02 -8.16
CA GLU A 114 -12.83 7.20 -8.89
C GLU A 114 -11.57 7.79 -8.23
N ALA A 115 -11.54 7.91 -6.91
CA ALA A 115 -10.35 8.34 -6.18
C ALA A 115 -9.12 7.45 -6.46
N VAL A 116 -9.32 6.14 -6.66
CA VAL A 116 -8.24 5.23 -7.04
C VAL A 116 -7.73 5.54 -8.44
N VAL A 117 -8.63 5.74 -9.42
CA VAL A 117 -8.27 6.11 -10.80
C VAL A 117 -7.54 7.45 -10.82
N GLU A 118 -8.04 8.46 -10.11
CA GLU A 118 -7.40 9.77 -9.99
C GLU A 118 -6.01 9.65 -9.38
N ARG A 119 -5.85 8.85 -8.31
CA ARG A 119 -4.54 8.62 -7.69
C ARG A 119 -3.56 7.92 -8.63
N MET A 120 -4.02 6.94 -9.41
CA MET A 120 -3.20 6.26 -10.42
C MET A 120 -2.83 7.18 -11.59
N ALA A 121 -3.72 8.10 -11.97
CA ALA A 121 -3.51 9.05 -13.06
C ALA A 121 -2.74 10.32 -12.65
N ALA A 122 -2.56 10.55 -11.35
CA ALA A 122 -1.85 11.73 -10.83
C ALA A 122 -0.42 11.80 -11.40
N PRO A 123 0.07 12.97 -11.87
CA PRO A 123 1.42 13.10 -12.43
C PRO A 123 2.56 12.70 -11.48
N SER A 124 2.31 12.74 -10.16
CA SER A 124 3.27 12.29 -9.16
C SER A 124 3.41 10.77 -9.09
N THR A 125 2.34 10.03 -9.41
CA THR A 125 2.32 8.58 -9.45
C THR A 125 3.06 8.10 -10.70
N ARG A 126 4.23 7.49 -10.48
CA ARG A 126 5.13 7.03 -11.54
C ARG A 126 5.17 5.51 -11.67
N ILE A 127 4.72 4.80 -10.63
CA ILE A 127 4.66 3.34 -10.59
C ILE A 127 3.30 2.91 -10.03
N VAL A 128 2.69 1.94 -10.71
CA VAL A 128 1.65 1.07 -10.14
C VAL A 128 2.29 -0.30 -9.95
N SER A 129 2.30 -0.79 -8.72
CA SER A 129 2.91 -2.08 -8.34
C SER A 129 1.86 -3.01 -7.75
N LEU A 130 2.09 -4.33 -7.82
CA LEU A 130 1.06 -5.33 -7.50
C LEU A 130 1.62 -6.45 -6.62
N THR A 131 0.86 -6.86 -5.61
CA THR A 131 0.97 -8.19 -4.98
C THR A 131 -0.40 -8.86 -4.88
N VAL A 132 -0.98 -9.15 -6.04
CA VAL A 132 -2.35 -9.68 -6.20
C VAL A 132 -2.45 -11.21 -6.19
N THR A 133 -1.38 -11.91 -5.79
CA THR A 133 -1.16 -13.36 -5.96
C THR A 133 -1.15 -13.80 -7.43
N GLU A 134 -0.79 -15.05 -7.69
CA GLU A 134 -0.75 -15.64 -9.03
C GLU A 134 -2.15 -15.65 -9.69
N GLY A 135 -3.20 -15.88 -8.89
CA GLY A 135 -4.59 -15.88 -9.38
C GLY A 135 -5.12 -14.50 -9.79
N GLY A 136 -4.51 -13.42 -9.30
CA GLY A 136 -4.96 -12.05 -9.56
C GLY A 136 -4.71 -11.55 -10.98
N TYR A 137 -3.95 -12.28 -11.80
CA TYR A 137 -3.67 -11.93 -13.21
C TYR A 137 -4.75 -12.41 -14.19
N ASN A 138 -5.72 -13.21 -13.71
CA ASN A 138 -6.83 -13.73 -14.50
C ASN A 138 -6.39 -14.45 -15.80
N LEU A 139 -5.37 -15.30 -15.68
CA LEU A 139 -4.87 -16.13 -16.78
C LEU A 139 -5.39 -17.57 -16.65
N HIS A 140 -5.78 -18.17 -17.76
CA HIS A 140 -6.14 -19.57 -17.80
C HIS A 140 -4.89 -20.44 -17.56
N HIS A 141 -4.89 -21.21 -16.46
CA HIS A 141 -3.71 -21.95 -15.97
C HIS A 141 -3.09 -22.95 -16.97
N VAL A 142 -3.84 -23.43 -17.96
CA VAL A 142 -3.33 -24.33 -19.01
C VAL A 142 -2.81 -23.58 -20.25
N THR A 143 -3.59 -22.64 -20.79
CA THR A 143 -3.29 -21.98 -22.08
C THR A 143 -2.44 -20.73 -21.90
N GLY A 144 -2.43 -20.13 -20.70
CA GLY A 144 -1.79 -18.85 -20.42
C GLY A 144 -2.54 -17.64 -20.99
N GLU A 145 -3.70 -17.86 -21.61
CA GLU A 145 -4.50 -16.79 -22.20
C GLU A 145 -5.28 -16.02 -21.13
N PHE A 146 -5.60 -14.76 -21.40
CA PHE A 146 -6.45 -13.96 -20.55
C PHE A 146 -7.89 -14.51 -20.54
N ALA A 147 -8.42 -14.81 -19.36
CA ALA A 147 -9.77 -15.35 -19.18
C ALA A 147 -10.82 -14.24 -19.27
N ALA A 148 -11.07 -13.78 -20.50
CA ALA A 148 -11.96 -12.65 -20.75
C ALA A 148 -13.41 -12.89 -20.32
N ASP A 149 -13.86 -14.15 -20.25
CA ASP A 149 -15.19 -14.58 -19.84
C ASP A 149 -15.43 -14.56 -18.32
N ASN A 150 -14.40 -14.23 -17.52
CA ASN A 150 -14.54 -14.02 -16.08
C ASN A 150 -15.67 -12.99 -15.79
N PRO A 151 -16.66 -13.32 -14.94
CA PRO A 151 -17.77 -12.41 -14.62
C PRO A 151 -17.34 -11.02 -14.14
N ASP A 152 -16.26 -10.92 -13.37
CA ASP A 152 -15.76 -9.63 -12.87
C ASP A 152 -15.16 -8.80 -14.01
N VAL A 153 -14.50 -9.46 -14.97
CA VAL A 153 -14.00 -8.80 -16.20
C VAL A 153 -15.16 -8.36 -17.08
N GLN A 154 -16.16 -9.21 -17.28
CA GLN A 154 -17.35 -8.86 -18.06
C GLN A 154 -18.11 -7.67 -17.44
N HIS A 155 -18.15 -7.62 -16.11
CA HIS A 155 -18.73 -6.51 -15.37
C HIS A 155 -17.95 -5.20 -15.59
N ASP A 156 -16.62 -5.25 -15.55
CA ASP A 156 -15.77 -4.08 -15.82
C ASP A 156 -15.87 -3.58 -17.27
N LEU A 157 -16.15 -4.46 -18.23
CA LEU A 157 -16.35 -4.09 -19.64
C LEU A 157 -17.69 -3.38 -19.92
N MET A 158 -18.63 -3.35 -18.96
CA MET A 158 -19.93 -2.73 -19.17
C MET A 158 -19.81 -1.20 -19.36
N PRO A 159 -20.42 -0.61 -20.40
CA PRO A 159 -20.34 0.83 -20.65
C PRO A 159 -20.87 1.67 -19.48
N GLY A 160 -20.16 2.75 -19.16
CA GLY A 160 -20.57 3.71 -18.12
C GLY A 160 -20.00 3.45 -16.73
N ARG A 161 -19.22 2.38 -16.53
CA ARG A 161 -18.59 2.06 -15.24
C ARG A 161 -17.38 2.94 -14.86
N HIS A 162 -16.88 3.76 -15.79
CA HIS A 162 -15.68 4.60 -15.63
C HIS A 162 -15.86 6.06 -16.06
N ARG A 163 -17.09 6.58 -16.17
CA ARG A 163 -17.27 8.00 -16.45
C ARG A 163 -17.08 8.80 -15.16
N GLY A 164 -15.88 9.36 -14.99
CA GLY A 164 -15.63 10.42 -14.02
C GLY A 164 -16.59 11.61 -14.21
N PRO A 165 -16.62 12.57 -13.27
CA PRO A 165 -17.65 13.59 -13.23
C PRO A 165 -17.72 14.35 -14.55
N ALA A 166 -18.93 14.43 -15.10
CA ALA A 166 -19.24 15.40 -16.14
C ALA A 166 -18.90 16.78 -15.59
N SER A 167 -17.87 17.41 -16.16
CA SER A 167 -17.63 18.83 -16.03
C SER A 167 -18.94 19.59 -16.24
N GLY A 168 -19.42 20.21 -15.17
CA GLY A 168 -20.53 21.16 -15.12
C GLY A 168 -20.12 22.34 -14.24
#